data_AF-A0A9E5AIZ6-F1
#
_entry.id   AF-A0A9E5AIZ6-F1
#
_cell.length_a   1.000
_cell.length_b   1.000
_cell.length_c   1.000
_cell.angle_alpha   90.00
_cell.angle_beta   90.00
_cell.angle_gamma   90.00
#
_symmetry.space_group_name_H-M   'P 1'
#
loop_
_entity.id
_entity.type
_entity.pdbx_description
1 polymer ?
#
loop_
_entity_poly.entity_id
_entity_poly.type
_entity_poly.pdbx_seq_one_letter_code
_entity_poly.pdbx_strand_id
1 'polypeptide(L)'
;MADPDPQLVAAKTAKDVPSDAYPWVGTPQHYLWLRGIVATVLILNAIDAVMTVVWIDSGLAVEANPFIAELVHSRPLEFAAGKLLLVSLGSWLLWRRRREPLAVVGIFIVFLAYYLLLLVHLRAVRIAVLSDWLGPAN
;
A
#
# COMPACT_ATOMS: atom_id res chain seq x y z
N MET A 1 -42.13 41.43 26.00
CA MET A 1 -41.16 40.33 26.15
C MET A 1 -40.05 40.64 25.16
N ALA A 2 -38.90 41.13 25.63
CA ALA A 2 -37.82 41.59 24.75
C ALA A 2 -37.04 40.39 24.21
N ASP A 3 -36.86 40.32 22.90
CA ASP A 3 -36.13 39.24 22.22
C ASP A 3 -34.64 39.33 22.60
N PRO A 4 -33.96 38.21 22.95
CA PRO A 4 -32.58 38.28 23.39
C PRO A 4 -31.62 38.67 22.24
N ASP A 5 -30.58 39.44 22.61
CA ASP A 5 -29.57 39.96 21.69
C ASP A 5 -28.89 38.85 20.87
N PRO A 6 -29.02 38.86 19.53
CA PRO A 6 -28.48 37.81 18.66
C PRO A 6 -26.97 37.60 18.81
N GLN A 7 -26.22 38.64 19.19
CA GLN A 7 -24.77 38.53 19.35
C GLN A 7 -24.39 37.78 20.63
N LEU A 8 -25.22 37.86 21.67
CA LEU A 8 -25.06 37.12 22.92
C LEU A 8 -25.35 35.62 22.72
N VAL A 9 -26.26 35.28 21.81
CA VAL A 9 -26.54 33.89 21.42
C VAL A 9 -25.37 33.30 20.62
N ALA A 10 -24.83 34.06 19.65
CA ALA A 10 -23.70 33.63 18.83
C ALA A 10 -22.38 33.46 19.61
N ALA A 11 -22.14 34.30 20.62
CA ALA A 11 -20.94 34.20 21.46
C ALA A 11 -20.99 33.00 22.43
N LYS A 12 -22.20 32.54 22.81
CA LYS A 12 -22.39 31.38 23.69
C LYS A 12 -22.22 30.06 22.94
N THR A 13 -22.68 30.00 21.69
CA THR A 13 -22.54 28.79 20.85
C THR A 13 -21.09 28.48 20.44
N ALA A 14 -20.23 29.49 20.31
CA ALA A 14 -18.82 29.28 19.96
C ALA A 14 -18.01 28.58 21.06
N LYS A 15 -18.42 28.71 22.33
CA LYS A 15 -17.76 28.10 23.50
C LYS A 15 -18.26 26.67 23.79
N ASP A 16 -19.39 26.31 23.21
CA ASP A 16 -20.06 25.01 23.34
C ASP A 16 -19.89 24.11 22.12
N VAL A 17 -19.04 24.51 21.15
CA VAL A 17 -18.62 23.60 20.07
C VAL A 17 -17.79 22.50 20.71
N PRO A 18 -18.29 21.26 20.81
CA PRO A 18 -17.58 20.24 21.53
C PRO A 18 -16.29 19.89 20.76
N SER A 19 -15.31 19.35 21.48
CA SER A 19 -14.00 18.99 20.91
C SER A 19 -14.06 17.88 19.84
N ASP A 20 -15.26 17.39 19.54
CA ASP A 20 -15.64 16.45 18.48
C ASP A 20 -15.85 17.14 17.12
N ALA A 21 -15.80 18.48 17.06
CA ALA A 21 -16.03 19.26 15.84
C ALA A 21 -14.94 19.14 14.75
N TYR A 22 -13.86 18.38 14.99
CA TYR A 22 -12.96 17.91 13.93
C TYR A 22 -12.68 16.41 14.04
N PRO A 23 -12.77 15.64 12.93
CA PRO A 23 -12.81 14.18 12.93
C PRO A 23 -11.39 13.63 13.01
N TRP A 24 -10.79 13.64 14.20
CA TRP A 24 -9.51 12.98 14.41
C TRP A 24 -9.71 11.46 14.29
N VAL A 25 -9.34 10.89 13.14
CA VAL A 25 -9.39 9.44 12.93
C VAL A 25 -8.17 8.80 13.59
N GLY A 26 -8.44 8.01 14.63
CA GLY A 26 -7.46 7.10 15.22
C GLY A 26 -7.01 7.46 16.64
N THR A 27 -6.71 6.42 17.42
CA THR A 27 -6.05 6.52 18.71
C THR A 27 -4.53 6.38 18.53
N PRO A 28 -3.70 6.73 19.54
CA PRO A 28 -2.27 6.46 19.49
C PRO A 28 -1.94 4.99 19.19
N GLN A 29 -2.75 4.05 19.72
CA GLN A 29 -2.65 2.64 19.40
C GLN A 29 -2.90 2.38 17.92
N HIS A 30 -3.96 2.93 17.32
CA HIS A 30 -4.22 2.74 15.88
C HIS A 30 -3.05 3.19 15.00
N TYR A 31 -2.34 4.26 15.36
CA TYR A 31 -1.17 4.70 14.59
C TYR A 31 0.03 3.76 14.70
N LEU A 32 0.20 3.04 15.81
CA LEU A 32 1.23 2.00 15.92
C LEU A 32 0.94 0.83 14.97
N TRP A 33 -0.33 0.42 14.90
CA TRP A 33 -0.77 -0.65 13.98
C TRP A 33 -0.61 -0.22 12.53
N LEU A 34 -1.03 1.01 12.21
CA LEU A 34 -0.91 1.58 10.88
C LEU A 34 0.56 1.69 10.44
N ARG A 35 1.47 1.99 11.38
CA ARG A 35 2.93 1.97 11.12
C ARG A 35 3.41 0.57 10.76
N GLY A 36 2.95 -0.44 11.50
CA GLY A 36 3.24 -1.84 11.20
C GLY A 36 2.76 -2.24 9.80
N ILE A 37 1.54 -1.87 9.44
CA ILE A 37 0.98 -2.15 8.11
C ILE A 37 1.80 -1.49 7.00
N VAL A 38 2.17 -0.22 7.17
CA VAL A 38 3.02 0.48 6.19
C VAL A 38 4.41 -0.18 6.09
N ALA A 39 5.01 -0.57 7.21
CA ALA A 39 6.28 -1.31 7.19
C ALA A 39 6.14 -2.64 6.43
N THR A 40 5.04 -3.37 6.65
CA THR A 40 4.74 -4.60 5.92
C THR A 40 4.55 -4.35 4.44
N VAL A 41 3.86 -3.27 4.02
CA VAL A 41 3.76 -2.89 2.60
C VAL A 41 5.14 -2.75 1.95
N LEU A 42 6.08 -2.07 2.62
CA LEU A 42 7.43 -1.88 2.09
C LEU A 42 8.19 -3.20 1.97
N ILE A 43 8.06 -4.08 2.96
CA ILE A 43 8.66 -5.42 2.93
C ILE A 43 8.06 -6.26 1.81
N LEU A 44 6.73 -6.28 1.68
CA LEU A 44 6.03 -7.02 0.62
C LEU A 44 6.45 -6.51 -0.77
N ASN A 45 6.56 -5.19 -0.94
CA ASN A 45 7.04 -4.61 -2.19
C ASN A 45 8.51 -4.97 -2.51
N ALA A 46 9.38 -5.06 -1.50
CA ALA A 46 10.75 -5.50 -1.71
C ALA A 46 10.80 -6.98 -2.14
N ILE A 47 10.02 -7.84 -1.49
CA ILE A 47 9.89 -9.26 -1.88
C ILE A 47 9.35 -9.35 -3.31
N ASP A 48 8.28 -8.62 -3.62
CA ASP A 48 7.67 -8.60 -4.95
C ASP A 48 8.66 -8.14 -6.04
N ALA A 49 9.47 -7.12 -5.79
CA ALA A 49 10.52 -6.69 -6.72
C ALA A 49 11.56 -7.80 -6.99
N VAL A 50 12.01 -8.50 -5.94
CA VAL A 50 12.93 -9.63 -6.07
C VAL A 50 12.29 -10.77 -6.87
N MET A 51 11.05 -11.12 -6.55
CA MET A 51 10.33 -12.19 -7.24
C MET A 51 10.09 -11.86 -8.72
N THR A 52 9.71 -10.63 -9.04
CA THR A 52 9.57 -10.17 -10.44
C THR A 52 10.89 -10.33 -11.22
N VAL A 53 12.03 -9.93 -10.65
CA VAL A 53 13.34 -10.07 -11.31
C VAL A 53 13.70 -11.54 -11.52
N VAL A 54 13.56 -12.38 -10.49
CA VAL A 54 13.85 -13.82 -10.58
C VAL A 54 13.00 -14.49 -11.65
N TRP A 55 11.71 -14.14 -11.70
CA TRP A 55 10.78 -14.77 -12.63
C TRP A 55 11.09 -14.44 -14.08
N ILE A 56 11.40 -13.18 -14.36
CA ILE A 56 11.73 -12.73 -15.71
C ILE A 56 13.03 -13.37 -16.18
N ASP A 57 14.05 -13.44 -15.32
CA ASP A 57 15.31 -14.13 -15.61
C ASP A 57 15.11 -15.63 -15.88
N SER A 58 14.20 -16.28 -15.15
CA SER A 58 13.86 -17.69 -15.35
C SER A 58 12.95 -17.98 -16.55
N GLY A 59 12.47 -16.95 -17.26
CA GLY A 59 11.57 -17.11 -18.42
C GLY A 59 10.19 -17.70 -18.11
N LEU A 60 9.84 -17.85 -16.83
CA LEU A 60 8.58 -18.48 -16.36
C LEU A 60 7.34 -17.60 -16.63
N ALA A 61 7.49 -16.35 -17.08
CA ALA A 61 6.38 -15.44 -17.40
C ALA A 61 6.66 -14.68 -18.69
N VAL A 62 5.65 -14.64 -19.56
CA VAL A 62 5.61 -13.72 -20.70
C VAL A 62 4.90 -12.46 -20.23
N GLU A 63 5.65 -11.38 -20.04
CA GLU A 63 5.07 -10.07 -19.70
C GLU A 63 4.14 -9.62 -20.84
N ALA A 64 2.86 -9.38 -20.54
CA ALA A 64 1.88 -8.96 -21.54
C ALA A 64 2.14 -7.55 -22.08
N ASN A 65 2.89 -6.72 -21.35
CA ASN A 65 3.28 -5.38 -21.76
C ASN A 65 4.73 -5.39 -22.28
N PRO A 66 4.96 -5.25 -23.59
CA PRO A 66 6.30 -5.34 -24.18
C PRO A 66 7.26 -4.25 -23.68
N PHE A 67 6.76 -3.07 -23.29
CA PHE A 67 7.60 -1.99 -22.76
C PHE A 67 8.15 -2.32 -21.37
N ILE A 68 7.30 -2.90 -20.50
CA ILE A 68 7.73 -3.38 -19.18
C ILE A 68 8.67 -4.58 -19.35
N ALA A 69 8.34 -5.49 -20.28
CA ALA A 69 9.16 -6.68 -20.57
C ALA A 69 10.61 -6.30 -20.90
N GLU A 70 10.79 -5.31 -21.78
CA GLU A 70 12.10 -4.85 -22.22
C GLU A 70 12.85 -4.10 -21.10
N LEU A 71 12.16 -3.25 -20.34
CA LEU A 71 12.78 -2.52 -19.23
C LEU A 71 13.27 -3.48 -18.14
N VAL A 72 12.48 -4.49 -17.79
CA VAL A 72 12.87 -5.44 -16.74
C VAL A 72 13.97 -6.39 -17.22
N HIS A 73 13.96 -6.82 -18.48
CA HIS A 73 15.04 -7.63 -19.04
C HIS A 73 16.37 -6.87 -19.17
N SER A 74 16.32 -5.66 -19.71
CA SER A 74 17.54 -4.89 -20.00
C SER A 74 18.13 -4.25 -18.74
N ARG A 75 17.29 -3.85 -17.79
CA ARG A 75 17.69 -3.07 -16.59
C ARG A 75 16.91 -3.47 -15.33
N PRO A 76 17.03 -4.71 -14.85
CA PRO A 76 16.24 -5.22 -13.72
C PRO A 76 16.44 -4.44 -12.42
N LEU A 77 17.66 -3.96 -12.17
CA LEU A 77 17.98 -3.16 -10.98
C LEU A 77 17.32 -1.77 -11.02
N GLU A 78 17.31 -1.12 -12.19
CA GLU A 78 16.65 0.19 -12.37
C GLU A 78 15.13 0.07 -12.20
N PHE A 79 14.55 -1.01 -12.73
CA PHE A 79 13.14 -1.32 -12.53
C PHE A 79 12.81 -1.54 -11.05
N ALA A 80 13.57 -2.39 -10.35
CA ALA A 80 13.37 -2.66 -8.93
C ALA A 80 13.53 -1.38 -8.09
N ALA A 81 14.56 -0.56 -8.37
CA ALA A 81 14.78 0.71 -7.69
C ALA A 81 13.63 1.68 -7.93
N GLY A 82 13.14 1.81 -9.17
CA GLY A 82 11.98 2.66 -9.50
C GLY A 82 10.73 2.23 -8.75
N LYS A 83 10.46 0.92 -8.68
CA LYS A 83 9.34 0.36 -7.93
C LYS A 83 9.45 0.64 -6.43
N LEU A 84 10.61 0.39 -5.84
CA LEU A 84 10.88 0.67 -4.43
C LEU A 84 10.72 2.15 -4.10
N LEU A 85 11.23 3.05 -4.94
CA LEU A 85 11.11 4.49 -4.76
C LEU A 85 9.65 4.95 -4.83
N LEU A 86 8.91 4.50 -5.84
CA LEU A 86 7.52 4.90 -6.05
C LEU A 86 6.64 4.49 -4.87
N VAL A 87 6.78 3.24 -4.41
CA VAL A 87 5.99 2.71 -3.30
C VAL A 87 6.40 3.35 -1.99
N SER A 88 7.70 3.55 -1.75
CA SER A 88 8.18 4.26 -0.56
C SER A 88 7.64 5.68 -0.49
N LEU A 89 7.62 6.40 -1.63
CA LEU A 89 7.09 7.76 -1.71
C LEU A 89 5.56 7.78 -1.48
N GLY A 90 4.83 6.85 -2.09
CA GLY A 90 3.38 6.71 -1.90
C GLY A 90 3.03 6.37 -0.44
N SER A 91 3.73 5.40 0.15
CA SER A 91 3.58 5.05 1.57
C SER A 91 3.94 6.21 2.50
N TRP A 92 5.00 6.96 2.19
CA TRP A 92 5.35 8.17 2.94
C TRP A 92 4.27 9.25 2.87
N LEU A 93 3.69 9.48 1.68
CA LEU A 93 2.61 10.45 1.48
C LEU A 93 1.36 10.07 2.27
N LEU A 94 0.95 8.79 2.19
CA LEU A 94 -0.17 8.26 2.96
C LEU A 94 0.08 8.35 4.46
N TRP A 95 1.30 8.03 4.91
CA TRP A 95 1.68 8.16 6.31
C TRP A 95 1.66 9.61 6.80
N ARG A 96 2.10 10.56 5.97
CA ARG A 96 2.04 12.00 6.27
C ARG A 96 0.59 12.48 6.45
N ARG A 97 -0.34 11.93 5.67
CA ARG A 97 -1.79 12.24 5.72
C ARG A 97 -2.62 11.26 6.54
N ARG A 98 -2.01 10.40 7.37
CA ARG A 98 -2.70 9.34 8.16
C ARG A 98 -3.83 9.78 9.10
N ARG A 99 -3.99 11.09 9.33
CA ARG A 99 -5.10 11.66 10.10
C ARG A 99 -6.38 11.80 9.25
N GLU A 100 -6.26 11.74 7.93
CA GLU A 100 -7.36 11.76 6.98
C GLU A 100 -7.89 10.34 6.77
N PRO A 101 -9.21 10.09 6.81
CA PRO A 101 -9.80 8.76 6.65
C PRO A 101 -9.43 8.13 5.29
N LEU A 102 -9.36 8.94 4.24
CA LEU A 102 -8.99 8.48 2.90
C LEU A 102 -7.56 7.91 2.86
N ALA A 103 -6.62 8.50 3.60
CA ALA A 103 -5.25 8.00 3.67
C ALA A 103 -5.19 6.65 4.40
N VAL A 104 -5.99 6.47 5.46
CA VAL A 104 -6.09 5.19 6.18
C VAL A 104 -6.63 4.10 5.26
N VAL A 105 -7.73 4.38 4.55
CA VAL A 105 -8.30 3.45 3.55
C VAL A 105 -7.27 3.14 2.46
N GLY A 106 -6.56 4.15 1.96
CA GLY A 106 -5.48 3.97 0.98
C GLY A 106 -4.36 3.03 1.47
N ILE A 107 -3.94 3.14 2.74
CA ILE A 107 -2.94 2.23 3.33
C ILE A 107 -3.44 0.79 3.31
N PHE A 108 -4.70 0.54 3.69
CA PHE A 108 -5.27 -0.80 3.67
C PHE A 108 -5.43 -1.35 2.24
N ILE A 109 -5.83 -0.52 1.28
CA ILE A 109 -5.93 -0.92 -0.14
C ILE A 109 -4.56 -1.33 -0.68
N VAL A 110 -3.53 -0.52 -0.45
CA VAL A 110 -2.16 -0.82 -0.91
C VAL A 110 -1.63 -2.09 -0.23
N PHE A 111 -1.86 -2.25 1.07
CA PHE A 111 -1.53 -3.48 1.79
C PHE A 111 -2.20 -4.71 1.17
N LEU A 112 -3.52 -4.64 0.92
CA LEU A 112 -4.25 -5.74 0.32
C LEU A 112 -3.73 -6.07 -1.09
N ALA A 113 -3.44 -5.06 -1.90
CA ALA A 113 -2.88 -5.26 -3.24
C ALA A 113 -1.53 -6.01 -3.18
N TYR A 114 -0.61 -5.58 -2.32
CA TYR A 114 0.69 -6.25 -2.17
C TYR A 114 0.58 -7.65 -1.58
N TYR A 115 -0.35 -7.86 -0.64
CA TYR A 115 -0.63 -9.18 -0.11
C TYR A 115 -1.14 -10.14 -1.20
N LEU A 116 -2.08 -9.68 -2.04
CA LEU A 116 -2.59 -10.47 -3.16
C LEU A 116 -1.51 -10.78 -4.20
N LEU A 117 -0.65 -9.81 -4.52
CA LEU A 117 0.49 -10.02 -5.41
C LEU A 117 1.44 -11.10 -4.87
N LEU A 118 1.75 -11.08 -3.57
CA LEU A 118 2.55 -12.14 -2.95
C LEU A 118 1.90 -13.52 -3.12
N LEU A 119 0.58 -13.63 -2.94
CA LEU A 119 -0.12 -14.91 -3.12
C LEU A 119 -0.07 -15.40 -4.56
N VAL A 120 -0.19 -14.50 -5.54
CA VAL A 120 0.00 -14.82 -6.97
C VAL A 120 1.41 -15.38 -7.18
N HIS A 121 2.41 -14.73 -6.60
CA HIS A 121 3.78 -15.15 -6.74
C HIS A 121 4.04 -16.53 -6.12
N LEU A 122 3.58 -16.76 -4.89
CA LEU A 122 3.70 -18.05 -4.21
C LEU A 122 2.99 -19.18 -4.96
N ARG A 123 1.82 -18.91 -5.54
CA ARG A 123 1.07 -19.89 -6.33
C ARG A 123 1.89 -20.35 -7.54
N ALA A 124 2.56 -19.44 -8.22
CA ALA A 124 3.32 -19.79 -9.39
C ALA A 124 4.65 -20.46 -9.07
N VAL A 125 5.36 -20.04 -8.01
CA VAL A 125 6.54 -20.76 -7.51
C VAL A 125 6.17 -22.21 -7.20
N ARG A 126 5.02 -22.43 -6.53
CA ARG A 126 4.52 -23.78 -6.27
C ARG A 126 4.28 -24.59 -7.54
N ILE A 127 3.73 -23.97 -8.58
CA ILE A 127 3.47 -24.64 -9.87
C ILE A 127 4.79 -24.99 -10.57
N ALA A 128 5.75 -24.06 -10.61
CA ALA A 128 7.06 -24.27 -11.23
C ALA A 128 7.84 -25.41 -10.56
N VAL A 129 7.89 -25.42 -9.22
CA VAL A 129 8.55 -26.50 -8.46
C VAL A 129 7.86 -27.85 -8.70
N LEU A 130 6.53 -27.86 -8.83
CA LEU A 130 5.78 -29.09 -9.10
C LEU A 130 6.02 -29.61 -10.52
N SER A 131 6.11 -28.74 -11.53
CA SER A 131 6.42 -29.15 -12.91
C SER A 131 7.82 -29.72 -13.04
N ASP A 132 8.81 -29.17 -12.32
CA ASP A 132 10.18 -29.69 -12.33
C ASP A 132 10.25 -31.08 -11.66
N TRP A 133 9.48 -31.30 -10.60
CA TRP A 133 9.38 -32.60 -9.91
C TRP A 133 8.59 -33.66 -10.68
N LEU A 134 7.63 -33.26 -11.53
CA LEU A 134 6.82 -34.14 -12.37
C LEU A 134 7.32 -34.24 -13.83
N GLY A 135 8.54 -33.72 -14.11
CA GLY A 135 9.21 -33.80 -15.41
C GLY A 135 9.24 -35.22 -15.99
N PRO A 136 9.22 -35.35 -17.32
CA PRO A 136 8.46 -36.37 -18.05
C PRO A 136 8.81 -37.80 -17.62
N ALA A 137 7.79 -38.55 -17.21
CA ALA A 137 7.89 -40.00 -17.21
C ALA A 137 8.15 -40.44 -18.66
N ASN A 138 9.37 -40.95 -18.89
CA ASN A 138 9.80 -41.56 -20.15
C ASN A 138 8.77 -42.55 -20.70
#